data_AF-A0AAD2FWF9-F1
#
_entry.id   AF-A0AAD2FWF9-F1
#
_cell.length_a   1.000
_cell.length_b   1.000
_cell.length_c   1.000
_cell.angle_alpha   90.00
_cell.angle_beta   90.00
_cell.angle_gamma   90.00
#
_symmetry.space_group_name_H-M   'P 1'
#
loop_
_entity.id
_entity.type
_entity.pdbx_description
1 polymer ?
#
loop_
_entity_poly.entity_id
_entity_poly.type
_entity_poly.pdbx_seq_one_letter_code
_entity_poly.pdbx_strand_id
1 'polypeptide(L)'
;MPAAEYKVTAMQDEDRKVIFQMPENEKCVDCGTSNPEWASVSYGTTLCLECAGPHRALGVHLSFVRSIKMDAWTEKHLQAMKSGGNAQCRAFLQKWGVNVDLDRSKIKERYESPAAELYRECLKARIEGRPEPTELPEKREATIPATERKMEGFGSSPHPSTLPPKKKKFSRKAILAGVASAAIGVGAVAIQLSQNNR
;
A
#
# COMPACT_ATOMS: atom_id res chain seq x y z
N MET A 1 33.27 19.06 7.13
CA MET A 1 31.95 19.27 7.76
C MET A 1 31.67 18.08 8.66
N PRO A 2 31.28 18.26 9.94
CA PRO A 2 30.86 17.13 10.76
C PRO A 2 29.56 16.54 10.19
N ALA A 3 29.44 15.22 10.18
CA ALA A 3 28.17 14.56 9.90
C ALA A 3 27.17 14.96 11.00
N ALA A 4 26.03 15.53 10.62
CA ALA A 4 25.01 15.90 11.59
C ALA A 4 24.56 14.65 12.36
N GLU A 5 24.73 14.68 13.68
CA GLU A 5 24.46 13.56 14.57
C GLU A 5 22.95 13.24 14.53
N TYR A 6 22.58 12.21 13.78
CA TYR A 6 21.18 11.93 13.46
C TYR A 6 20.51 11.22 14.64
N LYS A 7 20.02 12.03 15.59
CA LYS A 7 19.32 11.53 16.78
C LYS A 7 18.08 10.74 16.36
N VAL A 8 18.09 9.45 16.69
CA VAL A 8 16.97 8.53 16.51
C VAL A 8 16.42 8.23 17.90
N THR A 9 15.15 8.54 18.15
CA THR A 9 14.51 8.38 19.47
C THR A 9 13.11 7.79 19.32
N ALA A 10 12.46 7.37 20.41
CA ALA A 10 11.01 7.20 20.38
C ALA A 10 10.34 8.55 20.02
N MET A 11 9.14 8.49 19.45
CA MET A 11 8.32 9.67 19.21
C MET A 11 7.86 10.25 20.56
N GLN A 12 8.06 11.55 20.78
CA GLN A 12 7.73 12.20 22.05
C GLN A 12 6.21 12.41 22.17
N ASP A 13 5.70 12.51 23.40
CA ASP A 13 4.26 12.71 23.64
C ASP A 13 3.78 14.07 23.11
N GLU A 14 4.65 15.08 23.08
CA GLU A 14 4.40 16.39 22.48
C GLU A 14 4.22 16.28 20.96
N ASP A 15 5.13 15.59 20.26
CA ASP A 15 5.00 15.34 18.82
C ASP A 15 3.73 14.55 18.50
N ARG A 16 3.44 13.54 19.34
CA ARG A 16 2.22 12.75 19.23
C ARG A 16 0.97 13.62 19.40
N LYS A 17 0.94 14.49 20.40
CA LYS A 17 -0.16 15.42 20.61
C LYS A 17 -0.37 16.34 19.40
N VAL A 18 0.71 16.92 18.86
CA VAL A 18 0.65 17.77 17.66
C VAL A 18 0.10 16.99 16.46
N ILE A 19 0.61 15.79 16.18
CA ILE A 19 0.20 14.98 15.02
C ILE A 19 -1.26 14.54 15.14
N PHE A 20 -1.75 14.17 16.33
CA PHE A 20 -3.16 13.79 16.52
C PHE A 20 -4.14 14.98 16.61
N GLN A 21 -3.64 16.21 16.78
CA GLN A 21 -4.45 17.43 16.68
C GLN A 21 -4.66 17.91 15.23
N MET A 22 -3.94 17.34 14.26
CA MET A 22 -4.14 17.66 12.84
C MET A 22 -5.49 17.11 12.33
N PRO A 23 -6.17 17.79 11.38
CA PRO A 23 -7.47 17.36 10.87
C PRO A 23 -7.48 15.91 10.35
N GLU A 24 -8.47 15.14 10.80
CA GLU A 24 -8.71 13.72 10.49
C GLU A 24 -7.64 12.72 10.97
N ASN A 25 -6.58 13.13 11.68
CA ASN A 25 -5.52 12.20 12.15
C ASN A 25 -5.97 11.25 13.28
N GLU A 26 -7.08 11.56 13.96
CA GLU A 26 -7.75 10.72 14.98
C GLU A 26 -8.36 9.41 14.42
N LYS A 27 -8.42 9.26 13.10
CA LYS A 27 -9.00 8.10 12.38
C LYS A 27 -8.03 7.60 11.32
N CYS A 28 -8.02 6.30 11.06
CA CYS A 28 -7.23 5.70 9.99
C CYS A 28 -7.61 6.29 8.62
N VAL A 29 -6.62 6.78 7.86
CA VAL A 29 -6.85 7.47 6.57
C VAL A 29 -7.59 6.62 5.53
N ASP A 30 -7.45 5.28 5.58
CA ASP A 30 -8.00 4.35 4.59
C ASP A 30 -9.32 3.68 4.96
N CYS A 31 -9.68 3.62 6.24
CA CYS A 31 -10.88 2.92 6.69
C CYS A 31 -11.64 3.57 7.85
N GLY A 32 -11.23 4.76 8.31
CA GLY A 32 -11.95 5.54 9.31
C GLY A 32 -11.90 5.00 10.75
N THR A 33 -11.27 3.84 11.00
CA THR A 33 -11.12 3.27 12.35
C THR A 33 -10.43 4.26 13.28
N SER A 34 -11.05 4.57 14.41
CA SER A 34 -10.54 5.52 15.41
C SER A 34 -9.24 5.04 16.08
N ASN A 35 -8.51 5.98 16.68
CA ASN A 35 -7.26 5.74 17.40
C ASN A 35 -6.23 4.93 16.58
N PRO A 36 -5.91 5.34 15.33
CA PRO A 36 -4.86 4.70 14.55
C PRO A 36 -3.52 4.82 15.29
N GLU A 37 -2.83 3.70 15.52
CA GLU A 37 -1.57 3.73 16.27
C GLU A 37 -0.33 3.75 15.38
N TRP A 38 -0.41 3.33 14.12
CA TRP A 38 0.71 3.36 13.18
C TRP A 38 0.58 4.56 12.22
N ALA A 39 1.58 4.77 11.37
CA ALA A 39 1.61 5.87 10.41
C ALA A 39 2.36 5.47 9.12
N SER A 40 2.06 6.15 8.02
CA SER A 40 2.92 6.16 6.83
C SER A 40 3.63 7.50 6.71
N VAL A 41 4.94 7.47 6.97
CA VAL A 41 5.81 8.66 6.91
C VAL A 41 5.86 9.23 5.49
N SER A 42 5.75 8.38 4.46
CA SER A 42 5.73 8.77 3.05
C SER A 42 4.57 9.70 2.68
N TYR A 43 3.47 9.69 3.45
CA TYR A 43 2.29 10.54 3.22
C TYR A 43 1.99 11.49 4.40
N GLY A 44 2.70 11.33 5.52
CA GLY A 44 2.39 12.02 6.77
C GLY A 44 1.02 11.64 7.33
N THR A 45 0.57 10.39 7.13
CA THR A 45 -0.79 9.92 7.48
C THR A 45 -0.81 8.89 8.60
N THR A 46 -1.92 8.79 9.34
CA THR A 46 -2.13 7.81 10.41
C THR A 46 -2.93 6.58 9.93
N LEU A 47 -2.52 5.41 10.41
CA LEU A 47 -3.00 4.08 10.00
C LEU A 47 -3.39 3.22 11.20
N CYS A 48 -4.49 2.48 11.11
CA CYS A 48 -4.74 1.37 12.03
C CYS A 48 -3.83 0.17 11.70
N LEU A 49 -3.67 -0.73 12.67
CA LEU A 49 -2.88 -1.97 12.52
C LEU A 49 -3.25 -2.77 11.26
N GLU A 50 -4.54 -2.86 10.96
CA GLU A 50 -5.07 -3.66 9.84
C GLU A 50 -4.77 -3.05 8.47
N CYS A 51 -4.69 -1.71 8.34
CA CYS A 51 -4.34 -1.04 7.08
C CYS A 51 -2.81 -0.94 6.88
N ALA A 52 -2.06 -0.89 7.98
CA ALA A 52 -0.60 -0.89 7.94
C ALA A 52 0.00 -2.17 7.34
N GLY A 53 -0.69 -3.33 7.45
CA GLY A 53 -0.29 -4.57 6.77
C GLY A 53 -0.25 -4.42 5.24
N PRO A 54 -1.39 -4.09 4.58
CA PRO A 54 -1.44 -3.72 3.17
C PRO A 54 -0.41 -2.66 2.77
N HIS A 55 -0.23 -1.59 3.57
CA HIS A 55 0.80 -0.58 3.30
C HIS A 55 2.24 -1.13 3.30
N ARG A 56 2.57 -2.07 4.20
CA ARG A 56 3.89 -2.74 4.18
C ARG A 56 4.08 -3.60 2.94
N ALA A 57 3.01 -4.21 2.41
CA ALA A 57 3.05 -5.02 1.19
C ALA A 57 3.33 -4.20 -0.10
N LEU A 58 3.10 -2.88 -0.08
CA LEU A 58 3.48 -1.98 -1.18
C LEU A 58 5.01 -1.78 -1.29
N GLY A 59 5.75 -2.05 -0.21
CA GLY A 59 7.19 -1.80 -0.12
C GLY A 59 7.54 -0.36 0.27
N VAL A 60 8.77 -0.20 0.80
CA VAL A 60 9.19 1.02 1.51
C VAL A 60 9.24 2.28 0.64
N HIS A 61 9.35 2.10 -0.68
CA HIS A 61 9.43 3.18 -1.66
C HIS A 61 8.06 3.80 -1.98
N LEU A 62 6.96 3.06 -1.77
CA LEU A 62 5.60 3.56 -1.89
C LEU A 62 5.02 3.98 -0.53
N SER A 63 5.34 3.25 0.54
CA SER A 63 4.84 3.54 1.88
C SER A 63 5.81 3.09 2.98
N PHE A 64 6.46 4.05 3.62
CA PHE A 64 7.32 3.83 4.77
C PHE A 64 6.52 3.82 6.08
N VAL A 65 6.17 2.61 6.56
CA VAL A 65 5.28 2.40 7.71
C VAL A 65 6.06 2.32 9.03
N ARG A 66 5.61 3.10 10.02
CA ARG A 66 6.14 3.11 11.40
C ARG A 66 5.04 3.04 12.46
N SER A 67 5.30 2.35 13.56
CA SER A 67 4.49 2.41 14.77
C SER A 67 4.74 3.73 15.50
N ILE A 68 3.70 4.45 15.92
CA ILE A 68 3.88 5.70 16.68
C ILE A 68 4.50 5.44 18.06
N LYS A 69 4.24 4.26 18.65
CA LYS A 69 4.70 3.92 20.01
C LYS A 69 5.97 3.09 20.08
N MET A 70 6.19 2.18 19.12
CA MET A 70 7.22 1.13 19.22
C MET A 70 8.42 1.32 18.30
N ASP A 71 8.27 2.08 17.21
CA ASP A 71 9.37 2.32 16.27
C ASP A 71 10.24 3.50 16.72
N ALA A 72 11.48 3.52 16.23
CA ALA A 72 12.37 4.66 16.38
C ALA A 72 12.10 5.71 15.28
N TRP A 73 11.88 6.95 15.71
CA TRP A 73 11.58 8.12 14.91
C TRP A 73 12.80 9.04 14.79
N THR A 74 12.74 9.92 13.80
CA THR A 74 13.82 10.83 13.42
C THR A 74 13.21 12.17 13.08
N GLU A 75 13.96 13.26 13.19
CA GLU A 75 13.41 14.60 12.94
C GLU A 75 12.76 14.70 11.55
N LYS A 76 13.39 14.13 10.51
CA LYS A 76 12.79 14.13 9.15
C LYS A 76 11.46 13.35 9.08
N HIS A 77 11.31 12.28 9.85
CA HIS A 77 10.04 11.55 9.92
C HIS A 77 8.95 12.40 10.62
N LEU A 78 9.32 13.09 11.71
CA LEU A 78 8.41 13.95 12.46
C LEU A 78 7.98 15.18 11.62
N GLN A 79 8.91 15.79 10.91
CA GLN A 79 8.62 16.87 9.96
C GLN A 79 7.71 16.42 8.81
N ALA A 80 7.87 15.19 8.30
CA ALA A 80 6.95 14.63 7.31
C ALA A 80 5.52 14.44 7.84
N MET A 81 5.37 13.95 9.08
CA MET A 81 4.05 13.85 9.73
C MET A 81 3.42 15.25 9.94
N LYS A 82 4.19 16.21 10.45
CA LYS A 82 3.75 17.61 10.70
C LYS A 82 3.40 18.37 9.41
N SER A 83 4.05 18.03 8.29
CA SER A 83 3.85 18.68 6.97
C SER A 83 2.75 18.02 6.12
N GLY A 84 2.30 16.82 6.50
CA GLY A 84 1.30 16.01 5.81
C GLY A 84 -0.10 16.15 6.42
N GLY A 85 -0.61 15.05 7.01
CA GLY A 85 -1.95 14.95 7.59
C GLY A 85 -2.97 14.24 6.70
N ASN A 86 -3.91 13.54 7.34
CA ASN A 86 -4.93 12.73 6.69
C ASN A 86 -5.85 13.55 5.79
N ALA A 87 -6.43 14.64 6.31
CA ALA A 87 -7.33 15.48 5.53
C ALA A 87 -6.64 16.04 4.27
N GLN A 88 -5.37 16.45 4.38
CA GLN A 88 -4.60 16.96 3.26
C GLN A 88 -4.30 15.88 2.21
N CYS A 89 -3.86 14.70 2.64
CA CYS A 89 -3.61 13.57 1.75
C CYS A 89 -4.90 13.16 1.01
N ARG A 90 -6.02 13.05 1.72
CA ARG A 90 -7.33 12.72 1.15
C ARG A 90 -7.81 13.78 0.16
N ALA A 91 -7.74 15.06 0.52
CA ALA A 91 -8.11 16.17 -0.36
C ALA A 91 -7.24 16.22 -1.64
N PHE A 92 -5.93 15.96 -1.52
CA PHE A 92 -5.03 15.91 -2.67
C PHE A 92 -5.36 14.75 -3.61
N LEU A 93 -5.47 13.53 -3.07
CA LEU A 93 -5.82 12.34 -3.86
C LEU A 93 -7.18 12.50 -4.57
N GLN A 94 -8.17 13.05 -3.86
CA GLN A 94 -9.50 13.34 -4.42
C GLN A 94 -9.43 14.40 -5.53
N LYS A 95 -8.64 15.47 -5.38
CA LYS A 95 -8.42 16.51 -6.40
C LYS A 95 -7.88 15.92 -7.71
N TRP A 96 -7.03 14.90 -7.62
CA TRP A 96 -6.46 14.19 -8.77
C TRP A 96 -7.28 12.95 -9.20
N GLY A 97 -8.54 12.84 -8.77
CA GLY A 97 -9.46 11.80 -9.23
C GLY A 97 -9.22 10.40 -8.65
N VAL A 98 -8.36 10.26 -7.64
CA VAL A 98 -8.14 8.97 -6.97
C VAL A 98 -9.27 8.70 -5.97
N ASN A 99 -9.76 7.46 -5.94
CA ASN A 99 -10.77 7.02 -5.00
C ASN A 99 -10.23 7.05 -3.55
N VAL A 100 -10.88 7.84 -2.69
CA VAL A 100 -10.56 8.00 -1.26
C VAL A 100 -11.60 7.36 -0.33
N ASP A 101 -12.41 6.43 -0.85
CA ASP A 101 -13.42 5.71 -0.06
C ASP A 101 -12.77 4.90 1.05
N LEU A 102 -13.52 4.63 2.12
CA LEU A 102 -13.02 3.94 3.31
C LEU A 102 -12.91 2.40 3.13
N ASP A 103 -12.67 1.95 1.89
CA ASP A 103 -12.46 0.55 1.53
C ASP A 103 -10.96 0.19 1.53
N ARG A 104 -10.63 -0.81 2.35
CA ARG A 104 -9.29 -1.39 2.49
C ARG A 104 -8.84 -2.14 1.24
N SER A 105 -9.77 -2.66 0.43
CA SER A 105 -9.44 -3.37 -0.82
C SER A 105 -8.72 -2.47 -1.83
N LYS A 106 -8.97 -1.16 -1.75
CA LYS A 106 -8.45 -0.14 -2.67
C LYS A 106 -7.11 0.48 -2.28
N ILE A 107 -6.52 0.10 -1.14
CA ILE A 107 -5.22 0.62 -0.67
C ILE A 107 -4.13 0.48 -1.75
N LYS A 108 -4.01 -0.68 -2.39
CA LYS A 108 -2.98 -0.91 -3.43
C LYS A 108 -3.15 0.02 -4.62
N GLU A 109 -4.35 0.08 -5.18
CA GLU A 109 -4.73 0.93 -6.32
C GLU A 109 -4.53 2.42 -6.02
N ARG A 110 -4.90 2.87 -4.81
CA ARG A 110 -4.74 4.25 -4.34
C ARG A 110 -3.28 4.70 -4.32
N TYR A 111 -2.39 3.91 -3.71
CA TYR A 111 -1.00 4.33 -3.45
C TYR A 111 0.01 3.96 -4.54
N GLU A 112 -0.36 3.09 -5.48
CA GLU A 112 0.35 2.89 -6.75
C GLU A 112 -0.03 3.93 -7.82
N SER A 113 -1.01 4.81 -7.56
CA SER A 113 -1.44 5.84 -8.52
C SER A 113 -0.37 6.93 -8.76
N PRO A 114 -0.33 7.55 -9.96
CA PRO A 114 0.57 8.67 -10.23
C PRO A 114 0.35 9.88 -9.31
N ALA A 115 -0.89 10.10 -8.85
CA ALA A 115 -1.21 11.16 -7.90
C ALA A 115 -0.64 10.89 -6.50
N ALA A 116 -0.58 9.62 -6.08
CA ALA A 116 0.12 9.24 -4.85
C ALA A 116 1.63 9.44 -4.97
N GLU A 117 2.24 9.19 -6.14
CA GLU A 117 3.65 9.53 -6.40
C GLU A 117 3.89 11.04 -6.34
N LEU A 118 3.03 11.83 -7.01
CA LEU A 118 3.11 13.29 -6.97
C LEU A 118 3.01 13.82 -5.53
N TYR A 119 2.06 13.32 -4.72
CA TYR A 119 1.91 13.74 -3.32
C TYR A 119 3.17 13.46 -2.48
N ARG A 120 3.84 12.31 -2.68
CA ARG A 120 5.11 12.00 -1.99
C ARG A 120 6.20 13.03 -2.32
N GLU A 121 6.30 13.45 -3.58
CA GLU A 121 7.26 14.48 -3.99
C GLU A 121 6.85 15.90 -3.57
N CYS A 122 5.56 16.24 -3.53
CA CYS A 122 5.06 17.50 -2.94
C CYS A 122 5.40 17.58 -1.45
N LEU A 123 5.10 16.53 -0.68
CA LEU A 123 5.41 16.47 0.76
C LEU A 123 6.91 16.58 1.02
N LYS A 124 7.73 15.90 0.22
CA LYS A 124 9.20 16.01 0.29
C LYS A 124 9.70 17.41 -0.07
N ALA A 125 9.18 18.02 -1.13
CA ALA A 125 9.52 19.39 -1.52
C ALA A 125 9.18 20.39 -0.40
N ARG A 126 8.02 20.24 0.25
CA ARG A 126 7.58 21.05 1.39
C ARG A 126 8.53 20.97 2.59
N ILE A 127 8.95 19.76 2.97
CA ILE A 127 9.93 19.55 4.07
C ILE A 127 11.29 20.16 3.72
N GLU A 128 11.67 20.14 2.44
CA GLU A 128 12.93 20.66 1.93
C GLU A 128 12.89 22.17 1.58
N GLY A 129 11.74 22.84 1.72
CA GLY A 129 11.58 24.25 1.35
C GLY A 129 11.67 24.55 -0.15
N ARG A 130 11.45 23.53 -1.00
CA ARG A 130 11.44 23.64 -2.47
C ARG A 130 10.01 23.89 -2.99
N PRO A 131 9.84 24.48 -4.19
CA PRO A 131 8.52 24.57 -4.82
C PRO A 131 7.90 23.18 -5.02
N GLU A 132 6.60 23.05 -4.71
CA GLU A 132 5.86 21.79 -4.89
C GLU A 132 5.70 21.47 -6.38
N PRO A 133 6.03 20.24 -6.84
CA PRO A 133 5.76 19.82 -8.21
C PRO A 133 4.25 19.88 -8.52
N THR A 134 3.90 20.36 -9.72
CA THR A 134 2.49 20.54 -10.13
C THR A 134 2.02 19.50 -11.15
N GLU A 135 2.95 18.84 -11.85
CA GLU A 135 2.67 17.89 -12.93
C GLU A 135 2.75 16.44 -12.43
N LEU A 136 1.85 15.58 -12.91
CA LEU A 136 1.93 14.15 -12.61
C LEU A 136 3.20 13.57 -13.23
N PRO A 137 3.92 12.67 -12.53
CA PRO A 137 5.09 12.02 -13.10
C PRO A 137 4.69 11.27 -14.37
N GLU A 138 5.42 11.54 -15.46
CA GLU A 138 5.23 10.80 -16.71
C GLU A 138 5.39 9.30 -16.44
N LYS A 139 4.48 8.51 -17.00
CA LYS A 139 4.41 7.07 -16.78
C LYS A 139 5.76 6.46 -17.17
N ARG A 140 6.55 6.03 -16.17
CA ARG A 140 7.81 5.34 -16.40
C ARG A 140 7.54 4.07 -17.20
N GLU A 141 7.78 4.13 -18.50
CA GLU A 141 7.84 2.93 -19.33
C GLU A 141 8.98 2.06 -18.79
N ALA A 142 8.66 0.83 -18.44
CA ALA A 142 9.63 -0.09 -17.87
C ALA A 142 10.60 -0.55 -18.96
N THR A 143 11.63 0.26 -19.24
CA THR A 143 12.80 -0.15 -20.01
C THR A 143 13.56 -1.20 -19.21
N ILE A 144 13.13 -2.46 -19.35
CA ILE A 144 13.86 -3.63 -18.85
C ILE A 144 15.20 -3.66 -19.60
N PRO A 145 16.36 -3.54 -18.93
CA PRO A 145 17.64 -3.78 -19.58
C PRO A 145 17.73 -5.26 -19.92
N ALA A 146 17.65 -5.60 -21.21
CA ALA A 146 17.81 -6.96 -21.69
C ALA A 146 19.28 -7.38 -21.67
N THR A 147 19.87 -7.56 -20.48
CA THR A 147 21.25 -8.06 -20.33
C THR A 147 21.24 -9.55 -20.03
N GLU A 148 21.13 -10.31 -21.12
CA GLU A 148 21.72 -11.63 -21.39
C GLU A 148 22.08 -12.56 -20.21
N ARG A 149 21.43 -13.73 -20.15
CA ARG A 149 21.93 -14.87 -19.36
C ARG A 149 23.13 -15.50 -20.06
N LYS A 150 24.35 -15.17 -19.63
CA LYS A 150 25.54 -15.92 -20.04
C LYS A 150 25.64 -17.23 -19.26
N MET A 151 25.38 -18.36 -19.92
CA MET A 151 25.76 -19.68 -19.41
C MET A 151 27.27 -19.84 -19.57
N GLU A 152 27.99 -20.06 -18.48
CA GLU A 152 29.35 -20.60 -18.51
C GLU A 152 29.41 -21.85 -17.63
N GLY A 153 29.82 -22.97 -18.22
CA GLY A 153 29.94 -24.26 -17.55
C GLY A 153 31.41 -24.62 -17.36
N PHE A 154 31.74 -25.26 -16.22
CA PHE A 154 33.08 -25.77 -15.98
C PHE A 154 33.07 -26.94 -14.98
N GLY A 155 33.85 -27.98 -15.26
CA GLY A 155 34.45 -28.84 -14.23
C GLY A 155 33.79 -30.20 -13.91
N SER A 156 34.62 -31.23 -13.83
CA SER A 156 34.36 -32.61 -13.37
C SER A 156 35.73 -33.26 -13.08
N SER A 157 35.88 -34.40 -12.41
CA SER A 157 34.94 -35.46 -11.96
C SER A 157 35.52 -36.02 -10.61
N PRO A 158 35.20 -37.21 -10.07
CA PRO A 158 34.20 -38.25 -10.37
C PRO A 158 33.42 -38.77 -9.12
N HIS A 159 32.63 -39.83 -9.32
CA HIS A 159 31.81 -40.60 -8.34
C HIS A 159 32.63 -41.47 -7.36
N PRO A 160 32.05 -41.90 -6.21
CA PRO A 160 31.24 -43.15 -6.13
C PRO A 160 30.02 -43.05 -5.18
N SER A 161 29.14 -44.02 -4.94
CA SER A 161 28.51 -45.06 -5.80
C SER A 161 27.39 -45.74 -4.99
N THR A 162 26.10 -45.56 -5.32
CA THR A 162 25.02 -46.52 -4.95
C THR A 162 23.70 -46.26 -5.70
N LEU A 163 22.98 -47.35 -6.03
CA LEU A 163 21.70 -47.45 -6.76
C LEU A 163 20.90 -48.60 -6.13
N PRO A 164 19.63 -48.86 -6.53
CA PRO A 164 18.42 -48.03 -6.61
C PRO A 164 17.32 -48.76 -5.75
N PRO A 165 16.02 -48.95 -6.11
CA PRO A 165 15.07 -48.29 -7.02
C PRO A 165 13.85 -47.71 -6.21
N LYS A 166 12.61 -47.42 -6.66
CA LYS A 166 11.77 -47.81 -7.82
C LYS A 166 10.86 -46.61 -8.24
N LYS A 167 10.57 -46.48 -9.53
CA LYS A 167 9.73 -45.41 -10.13
C LYS A 167 8.22 -45.65 -9.89
N LYS A 168 7.41 -44.59 -9.72
CA LYS A 168 5.98 -44.60 -10.08
C LYS A 168 5.62 -43.33 -10.86
N LYS A 169 5.10 -43.53 -12.08
CA LYS A 169 4.55 -42.47 -12.94
C LYS A 169 3.11 -42.19 -12.49
N PHE A 170 2.70 -40.93 -12.42
CA PHE A 170 1.28 -40.58 -12.46
C PHE A 170 1.00 -39.69 -13.66
N SER A 171 0.28 -40.24 -14.63
CA SER A 171 -0.28 -39.50 -15.75
C SER A 171 -1.61 -38.89 -15.30
N ARG A 172 -1.85 -37.61 -15.61
CA ARG A 172 -3.19 -37.02 -15.57
C ARG A 172 -3.65 -36.84 -17.02
N LYS A 173 -4.39 -37.83 -17.52
CA LYS A 173 -5.21 -37.65 -18.74
C LYS A 173 -6.40 -36.75 -18.41
N ALA A 174 -6.77 -35.90 -19.35
CA ALA A 174 -8.01 -35.15 -19.31
C ALA A 174 -9.22 -36.10 -19.44
N ILE A 175 -10.36 -35.68 -18.86
CA ILE A 175 -11.69 -36.17 -19.22
C ILE A 175 -12.50 -34.96 -19.67
N LEU A 176 -13.20 -35.13 -20.79
CA LEU A 176 -14.08 -34.18 -21.44
C LEU A 176 -15.53 -34.63 -21.26
N ALA A 177 -16.47 -33.70 -21.45
CA ALA A 177 -17.91 -33.88 -21.68
C ALA A 177 -18.81 -34.11 -20.46
N GLY A 178 -19.98 -33.46 -20.50
CA GLY A 178 -21.01 -33.51 -19.46
C GLY A 178 -21.98 -32.32 -19.48
N VAL A 179 -22.58 -32.01 -20.64
CA VAL A 179 -23.63 -30.99 -20.75
C VAL A 179 -24.98 -31.51 -20.25
N ALA A 180 -25.71 -30.71 -19.48
CA ALA A 180 -27.15 -30.85 -19.25
C ALA A 180 -27.76 -29.48 -18.91
N SER A 181 -28.95 -29.19 -19.43
CA SER A 181 -29.61 -27.87 -19.35
C SER A 181 -30.86 -27.86 -18.47
N ALA A 182 -31.25 -26.64 -18.09
CA ALA A 182 -32.62 -26.18 -17.80
C ALA A 182 -33.33 -26.64 -16.51
N ALA A 183 -33.59 -25.68 -15.62
CA ALA A 183 -34.94 -25.44 -15.07
C ALA A 183 -35.06 -24.01 -14.54
N ILE A 184 -35.96 -23.28 -15.18
CA ILE A 184 -36.48 -21.95 -14.85
C ILE A 184 -37.16 -21.97 -13.46
N GLY A 185 -36.93 -20.95 -12.63
CA GLY A 185 -37.61 -20.76 -11.35
C GLY A 185 -37.80 -19.26 -11.04
N VAL A 186 -38.86 -18.67 -11.59
CA VAL A 186 -39.16 -17.24 -11.41
C VAL A 186 -39.93 -17.03 -10.10
N GLY A 187 -39.24 -16.58 -9.05
CA GLY A 187 -39.86 -16.18 -7.77
C GLY A 187 -40.29 -14.72 -7.81
N ALA A 188 -41.60 -14.46 -7.76
CA ALA A 188 -42.15 -13.13 -7.98
C ALA A 188 -41.84 -12.12 -6.87
N VAL A 189 -41.49 -10.89 -7.26
CA VAL A 189 -41.48 -9.72 -6.39
C VAL A 189 -42.92 -9.20 -6.26
N ALA A 190 -43.50 -9.30 -5.06
CA ALA A 190 -44.80 -8.70 -4.76
C ALA A 190 -44.60 -7.25 -4.25
N ILE A 191 -44.88 -6.29 -5.12
CA ILE A 191 -45.03 -4.87 -4.73
C ILE A 191 -46.42 -4.71 -4.10
N GLN A 192 -46.50 -4.09 -2.92
CA GLN A 192 -47.76 -3.53 -2.42
C GLN A 192 -47.55 -2.07 -2.01
N LEU A 193 -47.93 -1.16 -2.91
CA LEU A 193 -48.07 0.27 -2.64
C LEU A 193 -49.56 0.60 -2.44
N SER A 194 -49.92 1.11 -1.26
CA SER A 194 -51.10 1.96 -1.03
C SER A 194 -50.93 2.57 0.37
N GLN A 195 -50.54 3.84 0.50
CA GLN A 195 -51.46 4.99 0.52
C GLN A 195 -52.60 4.88 1.55
N ASN A 196 -52.44 5.60 2.67
CA ASN A 196 -53.42 6.45 3.35
C ASN A 196 -52.59 7.43 4.20
N ASN A 197 -52.57 8.74 3.96
CA ASN A 197 -53.62 9.77 3.98
C ASN A 197 -53.78 10.40 5.38
N ARG A 198 -53.27 11.65 5.48
CA ARG A 198 -53.49 12.69 6.51
C ARG A 198 -53.28 12.31 7.98
#